data_AF-A0A645D2U1-F1
#
_entry.id   AF-A0A645D2U1-F1
#
_cell.length_a   1.000
_cell.length_b   1.000
_cell.length_c   1.000
_cell.angle_alpha   90.00
_cell.angle_beta   90.00
_cell.angle_gamma   90.00
#
_symmetry.space_group_name_H-M   'P 1'
#
loop_
_entity.id
_entity.type
_entity.pdbx_description
1 polymer ?
#
loop_
_entity_poly.entity_id
_entity_poly.type
_entity_poly.pdbx_seq_one_letter_code
_entity_poly.pdbx_strand_id
1 'polypeptide(L)'
;MLEEVDEDEETDEPEGADEPAGTGAEAERATRLLDGACIFLNRPGFPGGAGCALHHLAAREGVPFTLTKPDVCWQLPIRRLFREVERGDATTYTEVSIGEYVRSGWGAGGHELNWYCTSTPAAHRATEPVYRTLATELTALMGPAGYAQLARHCAEIEAAALPLVGHPATRAAQDLLSHRS
;
A
#
# COMPACT_ATOMS: atom_id res chain seq x y z
N MET A 1 -8.13 -72.75 -10.01
CA MET A 1 -9.26 -71.84 -10.11
C MET A 1 -8.96 -70.69 -9.17
N LEU A 2 -8.13 -69.76 -9.64
CA LEU A 2 -7.80 -68.52 -8.93
C LEU A 2 -8.77 -67.49 -9.50
N GLU A 3 -9.65 -66.96 -8.65
CA GLU A 3 -10.53 -65.85 -9.00
C GLU A 3 -9.80 -64.56 -8.62
N GLU A 4 -9.56 -63.72 -9.63
CA GLU A 4 -9.13 -62.34 -9.48
C GLU A 4 -10.32 -61.50 -9.02
N VAL A 5 -10.08 -60.64 -8.03
CA VAL A 5 -10.96 -59.52 -7.70
C VAL A 5 -10.06 -58.30 -7.58
N ASP A 6 -10.02 -57.51 -8.64
CA ASP A 6 -9.66 -56.10 -8.63
C ASP A 6 -10.74 -55.33 -7.85
N GLU A 7 -10.34 -54.37 -7.03
CA GLU A 7 -11.10 -53.13 -6.79
C GLU A 7 -10.17 -52.14 -6.05
N ASP A 8 -9.60 -51.24 -6.84
CA ASP A 8 -8.82 -50.08 -6.43
C ASP A 8 -9.69 -49.14 -5.57
N GLU A 9 -9.40 -49.03 -4.28
CA GLU A 9 -9.94 -47.98 -3.42
C GLU A 9 -9.04 -46.74 -3.55
N GLU A 10 -9.22 -46.02 -4.66
CA GLU A 10 -8.64 -44.70 -4.91
C GLU A 10 -9.29 -43.68 -3.96
N THR A 11 -8.56 -43.32 -2.91
CA THR A 11 -8.95 -42.28 -1.97
C THR A 11 -8.93 -40.92 -2.64
N ASP A 12 -10.13 -40.33 -2.77
CA ASP A 12 -10.44 -39.00 -3.26
C ASP A 12 -9.78 -37.92 -2.38
N GLU A 13 -8.57 -37.47 -2.74
CA GLU A 13 -7.96 -36.28 -2.16
C GLU A 13 -8.64 -35.03 -2.77
N PRO A 14 -9.13 -34.08 -1.95
CA PRO A 14 -9.86 -32.94 -2.49
C PRO A 14 -8.93 -32.02 -3.30
N GLU A 15 -9.19 -31.95 -4.61
CA GLU A 15 -8.66 -30.92 -5.50
C GLU A 15 -9.06 -29.53 -4.98
N GLY A 16 -8.07 -28.70 -4.66
CA GLY A 16 -8.32 -27.30 -4.30
C GLY A 16 -7.29 -26.65 -3.38
N ALA A 17 -5.99 -26.83 -3.66
CA ALA A 17 -4.99 -25.88 -3.19
C ALA A 17 -4.71 -24.92 -4.35
N ASP A 18 -5.23 -23.69 -4.26
CA ASP A 18 -4.83 -22.58 -5.14
C ASP A 18 -3.30 -22.56 -5.25
N GLU A 19 -2.79 -22.94 -6.43
CA GLU A 19 -1.37 -22.82 -6.74
C GLU A 19 -0.99 -21.33 -6.64
N PRO A 20 0.04 -20.97 -5.86
CA PRO A 20 0.53 -19.60 -5.87
C PRO A 20 1.11 -19.30 -7.25
N ALA A 21 0.53 -18.33 -7.95
CA ALA A 21 1.08 -17.78 -9.17
C ALA A 21 2.48 -17.21 -8.88
N GLY A 22 3.52 -17.95 -9.28
CA GLY A 22 4.91 -17.55 -9.07
C GLY A 22 5.91 -18.64 -9.44
N THR A 23 5.95 -19.04 -10.72
CA THR A 23 7.04 -19.88 -11.24
C THR A 23 8.24 -19.01 -11.62
N GLY A 24 9.15 -18.78 -10.66
CA GLY A 24 10.47 -18.18 -10.95
C GLY A 24 11.18 -17.59 -9.74
N ALA A 25 12.33 -18.19 -9.39
CA ALA A 25 13.44 -17.69 -8.54
C ALA A 25 13.09 -16.98 -7.22
N GLU A 26 13.29 -17.70 -6.10
CA GLU A 26 13.00 -17.33 -4.71
C GLU A 26 11.53 -16.99 -4.48
N ALA A 27 10.80 -17.89 -3.78
CA ALA A 27 9.51 -17.53 -3.20
C ALA A 27 9.73 -16.31 -2.30
N GLU A 28 9.40 -15.14 -2.82
CA GLU A 28 9.44 -13.86 -2.12
C GLU A 28 8.77 -14.08 -0.76
N ARG A 29 9.47 -13.73 0.35
CA ARG A 29 8.95 -13.95 1.71
C ARG A 29 7.67 -13.14 1.90
N ALA A 30 6.53 -13.74 1.58
CA ALA A 30 5.22 -13.13 1.71
C ALA A 30 4.59 -13.51 3.06
N THR A 31 3.67 -12.65 3.53
CA THR A 31 2.85 -12.99 4.69
C THR A 31 1.92 -14.14 4.31
N ARG A 32 1.87 -15.19 5.14
CA ARG A 32 0.99 -16.34 4.91
C ARG A 32 -0.46 -15.90 4.74
N LEU A 33 -1.13 -16.50 3.75
CA LEU A 33 -2.57 -16.40 3.58
C LEU A 33 -3.27 -17.52 4.35
N LEU A 34 -4.40 -17.19 4.98
CA LEU A 34 -5.31 -18.11 5.64
C LEU A 34 -6.74 -17.79 5.17
N ASP A 35 -7.40 -18.78 4.56
CA ASP A 35 -8.69 -18.68 3.85
C ASP A 35 -8.84 -17.36 3.08
N GLY A 36 -7.94 -17.16 2.10
CA GLY A 36 -7.98 -16.06 1.14
C GLY A 36 -7.53 -14.68 1.66
N ALA A 37 -7.04 -14.56 2.89
CA ALA A 37 -6.61 -13.27 3.45
C ALA A 37 -5.31 -13.36 4.26
N CYS A 38 -4.66 -12.22 4.48
CA CYS A 38 -3.49 -12.10 5.36
C CYS A 38 -3.80 -12.71 6.75
N ILE A 39 -2.90 -13.54 7.29
CA ILE A 39 -3.05 -14.19 8.60
C ILE A 39 -3.28 -13.21 9.78
N PHE A 40 -2.92 -11.93 9.62
CA PHE A 40 -3.15 -10.88 10.61
C PHE A 40 -4.49 -10.15 10.44
N LEU A 41 -5.37 -10.60 9.54
CA LEU A 41 -6.72 -10.05 9.40
C LEU A 41 -7.67 -10.68 10.42
N ASN A 42 -8.11 -9.88 11.39
CA ASN A 42 -9.26 -10.23 12.22
C ASN A 42 -10.54 -10.12 11.38
N ARG A 43 -11.22 -11.25 11.16
CA ARG A 43 -12.48 -11.33 10.41
C ARG A 43 -13.62 -10.59 11.15
N PRO A 44 -14.72 -10.21 10.46
CA PRO A 44 -15.91 -9.69 11.11
C PRO A 44 -16.38 -10.61 12.25
N GLY A 45 -16.72 -10.02 13.41
CA GLY A 45 -17.11 -10.77 14.61
C GLY A 45 -15.96 -11.27 15.49
N PHE A 46 -14.69 -11.03 15.12
CA PHE A 46 -13.55 -11.39 15.96
C PHE A 46 -13.60 -10.65 17.31
N PRO A 47 -13.41 -11.33 18.48
CA PRO A 47 -13.57 -10.70 19.80
C PRO A 47 -12.67 -9.47 20.04
N GLY A 48 -11.49 -9.43 19.42
CA GLY A 48 -10.55 -8.30 19.48
C GLY A 48 -10.84 -7.16 18.49
N GLY A 49 -11.98 -7.19 17.78
CA GLY A 49 -12.34 -6.23 16.74
C GLY A 49 -11.88 -6.66 15.34
N ALA A 50 -12.69 -6.35 14.33
CA ALA A 50 -12.38 -6.64 12.92
C ALA A 50 -11.26 -5.73 12.39
N GLY A 51 -10.51 -6.19 11.38
CA GLY A 51 -9.42 -5.44 10.75
C GLY A 51 -8.03 -5.98 11.06
N CYS A 52 -6.98 -5.19 10.80
CA CYS A 52 -5.61 -5.65 10.96
C CYS A 52 -5.21 -5.76 12.45
N ALA A 53 -4.84 -6.96 12.91
CA ALA A 53 -4.40 -7.22 14.28
C ALA A 53 -3.21 -6.33 14.71
N LEU A 54 -2.28 -6.04 13.78
CA LEU A 54 -1.12 -5.17 14.04
C LEU A 54 -1.51 -3.69 14.21
N HIS A 55 -2.62 -3.27 13.60
CA HIS A 55 -3.17 -1.94 13.83
C HIS A 55 -3.83 -1.85 15.22
N HIS A 56 -4.57 -2.90 15.61
CA HIS A 56 -5.12 -3.00 16.98
C HIS A 56 -4.03 -3.04 18.05
N LEU A 57 -2.90 -3.70 17.76
CA LEU A 57 -1.71 -3.68 18.62
C LEU A 57 -1.20 -2.24 18.84
N ALA A 58 -1.02 -1.47 17.76
CA ALA A 58 -0.57 -0.09 17.83
C ALA A 58 -1.50 0.78 18.69
N ALA A 59 -2.81 0.66 18.46
CA ALA A 59 -3.83 1.39 19.20
C ALA A 59 -3.81 1.03 20.69
N ARG A 60 -3.67 -0.25 21.03
CA ARG A 60 -3.61 -0.72 22.42
C ARG A 60 -2.36 -0.23 23.15
N GLU A 61 -1.22 -0.18 22.46
CA GLU A 61 0.05 0.27 23.03
C GLU A 61 0.21 1.80 23.00
N GLY A 62 -0.68 2.52 22.32
CA GLY A 62 -0.60 3.97 22.17
C GLY A 62 0.60 4.41 21.32
N VAL A 63 1.03 3.59 20.39
CA VAL A 63 2.19 3.84 19.52
C VAL A 63 1.77 4.00 18.06
N PRO A 64 2.56 4.69 17.22
CA PRO A 64 2.32 4.70 15.79
C PRO A 64 2.34 3.30 15.19
N PHE A 65 1.46 3.05 14.23
CA PHE A 65 1.39 1.76 13.56
C PHE A 65 2.62 1.45 12.70
N THR A 66 3.46 2.45 12.41
CA THR A 66 4.78 2.25 11.78
C THR A 66 5.73 1.40 12.64
N LEU A 67 5.46 1.28 13.95
CA LEU A 67 6.25 0.46 14.87
C LEU A 67 5.74 -0.98 15.00
N THR A 68 4.51 -1.25 14.57
CA THR A 68 3.87 -2.57 14.74
C THR A 68 3.54 -3.26 13.43
N LYS A 69 3.36 -2.51 12.34
CA LYS A 69 3.07 -3.03 11.00
C LYS A 69 4.38 -3.13 10.19
N PRO A 70 4.51 -4.12 9.28
CA PRO A 70 5.58 -4.11 8.30
C PRO A 70 5.42 -2.93 7.34
N ASP A 71 6.54 -2.47 6.80
CA ASP A 71 6.68 -1.34 5.88
C ASP A 71 5.61 -1.24 4.81
N VAL A 72 5.40 -2.32 4.05
CA VAL A 72 4.40 -2.35 2.97
C VAL A 72 2.97 -2.07 3.45
N CYS A 73 2.63 -2.44 4.70
CA CYS A 73 1.27 -2.32 5.22
C CYS A 73 0.94 -0.92 5.76
N TRP A 74 1.94 -0.13 6.14
CA TRP A 74 1.71 1.22 6.66
C TRP A 74 2.06 2.33 5.67
N GLN A 75 2.87 2.03 4.66
CA GLN A 75 3.30 3.04 3.69
C GLN A 75 2.14 3.62 2.86
N LEU A 76 1.14 2.84 2.45
CA LEU A 76 0.02 3.34 1.65
C LEU A 76 -0.73 4.47 2.38
N PRO A 77 -0.98 5.64 1.75
CA PRO A 77 -0.92 5.95 0.31
C PRO A 77 0.45 6.34 -0.25
N ILE A 78 1.50 6.38 0.57
CA ILE A 78 2.83 6.85 0.20
C ILE A 78 3.56 5.77 -0.59
N ARG A 79 4.13 6.16 -1.72
CA ARG A 79 5.00 5.32 -2.55
C ARG A 79 6.43 5.78 -2.41
N ARG A 80 7.32 4.89 -1.99
CA ARG A 80 8.77 5.09 -1.98
C ARG A 80 9.38 4.35 -3.15
N LEU A 81 10.18 5.06 -3.94
CA LEU A 81 10.91 4.51 -5.08
C LEU A 81 12.41 4.75 -4.87
N PHE A 82 13.21 3.82 -5.39
CA PHE A 82 14.65 3.89 -5.39
C PHE A 82 15.13 3.79 -6.84
N ARG A 83 16.00 4.70 -7.26
CA ARG A 83 16.74 4.56 -8.52
C ARG A 83 18.21 4.83 -8.28
N GLU A 84 19.07 4.02 -8.87
CA GLU A 84 20.50 4.31 -8.94
C GLU A 84 20.74 5.33 -10.05
N VAL A 85 21.49 6.39 -9.75
CA VAL A 85 21.78 7.47 -10.68
C VAL A 85 23.29 7.58 -10.86
N GLU A 86 23.75 7.34 -12.08
CA GLU A 86 25.13 7.57 -12.48
C GLU A 86 25.33 9.04 -12.86
N ARG A 87 26.40 9.65 -12.36
CA ARG A 87 26.81 11.02 -12.64
C ARG A 87 27.85 11.06 -13.75
N GLY A 88 28.11 12.25 -14.30
CA GLY A 88 29.11 12.44 -15.36
C GLY A 88 30.55 12.14 -14.95
N ASP A 89 30.83 11.95 -13.65
CA ASP A 89 32.12 11.52 -13.10
C ASP A 89 32.16 10.02 -12.77
N ALA A 90 31.21 9.23 -13.28
CA ALA A 90 31.01 7.80 -13.01
C ALA A 90 30.71 7.44 -11.53
N THR A 91 30.48 8.43 -10.66
CA THR A 91 29.96 8.14 -9.32
C THR A 91 28.47 7.84 -9.36
N THR A 92 28.01 6.95 -8.48
CA THR A 92 26.59 6.61 -8.35
C THR A 92 26.02 7.10 -7.02
N TYR A 93 24.73 7.41 -7.01
CA TYR A 93 23.97 7.60 -5.79
C TYR A 93 22.57 7.02 -5.93
N THR A 94 22.03 6.52 -4.83
CA THR A 94 20.63 6.13 -4.74
C THR A 94 19.77 7.38 -4.59
N GLU A 95 18.93 7.67 -5.58
CA GLU A 95 17.85 8.64 -5.43
C GLU A 95 16.63 7.95 -4.85
N VAL A 96 16.11 8.52 -3.76
CA VAL A 96 14.85 8.09 -3.15
C VAL A 96 13.76 9.09 -3.50
N SER A 97 12.71 8.64 -4.16
CA SER A 97 11.53 9.44 -4.47
C SER A 97 10.36 9.05 -3.57
N ILE A 98 9.67 10.04 -3.02
CA ILE A 98 8.44 9.87 -2.24
C ILE A 98 7.28 10.49 -3.03
N GLY A 99 6.25 9.70 -3.29
CA GLY A 99 5.09 10.13 -4.08
C GLY A 99 3.80 9.43 -3.69
N GLU A 100 2.77 9.58 -4.52
CA GLU A 100 1.48 8.92 -4.36
C GLU A 100 1.52 7.49 -4.94
N TYR A 101 0.91 6.55 -4.23
CA TYR A 101 0.69 5.20 -4.73
C TYR A 101 -0.54 5.14 -5.65
N VAL A 102 -0.36 5.62 -6.88
CA VAL A 102 -1.37 5.58 -7.94
C VAL A 102 -1.54 4.17 -8.52
N ARG A 103 -2.62 3.95 -9.29
CA ARG A 103 -2.96 2.65 -9.89
C ARG A 103 -1.83 2.04 -10.73
N SER A 104 -1.09 2.86 -11.46
CA SER A 104 0.08 2.43 -12.25
C SER A 104 1.26 1.94 -11.40
N GLY A 105 1.22 2.14 -10.08
CA GLY A 105 2.18 1.58 -9.14
C GLY A 105 2.01 0.09 -8.85
N TRP A 106 0.92 -0.53 -9.31
CA TRP A 106 0.56 -1.91 -8.99
C TRP A 106 0.73 -2.83 -10.20
N GLY A 107 1.55 -3.90 -10.11
CA GLY A 107 1.64 -4.95 -11.12
C GLY A 107 1.65 -4.44 -12.58
N ALA A 108 0.82 -5.04 -13.45
CA ALA A 108 0.63 -4.62 -14.85
C ALA A 108 -0.24 -3.35 -15.00
N GLY A 109 -0.20 -2.40 -14.05
CA GLY A 109 -0.99 -1.18 -14.07
C GLY A 109 -2.27 -1.20 -13.22
N GLY A 110 -2.36 -2.12 -12.26
CA GLY A 110 -3.39 -2.15 -11.22
C GLY A 110 -4.78 -2.55 -11.72
N HIS A 111 -4.86 -3.23 -12.87
CA HIS A 111 -6.13 -3.70 -13.44
C HIS A 111 -6.91 -4.60 -12.47
N GLU A 112 -6.21 -5.38 -11.66
CA GLU A 112 -6.78 -6.29 -10.66
C GLU A 112 -6.97 -5.65 -9.29
N LEU A 113 -6.55 -4.40 -9.11
CA LEU A 113 -6.68 -3.67 -7.85
C LEU A 113 -8.08 -3.04 -7.74
N ASN A 114 -8.98 -3.73 -7.05
CA ASN A 114 -10.39 -3.32 -6.91
C ASN A 114 -10.72 -2.60 -5.60
N TRP A 115 -9.84 -2.68 -4.60
CA TRP A 115 -10.18 -2.36 -3.21
C TRP A 115 -9.64 -1.01 -2.71
N TYR A 116 -8.78 -0.33 -3.48
CA TYR A 116 -8.15 0.93 -3.06
C TYR A 116 -7.59 1.74 -4.24
N CYS A 117 -7.76 3.07 -4.21
CA CYS A 117 -7.13 4.00 -5.15
C CYS A 117 -7.14 5.42 -4.57
N THR A 118 -6.00 6.10 -4.49
CA THR A 118 -5.93 7.53 -4.14
C THR A 118 -6.23 8.45 -5.31
N SER A 119 -6.22 7.94 -6.55
CA SER A 119 -6.47 8.74 -7.75
C SER A 119 -7.95 9.09 -7.98
N THR A 120 -8.81 8.96 -6.96
CA THR A 120 -10.22 9.42 -6.98
C THR A 120 -10.40 10.64 -6.09
N PRO A 121 -11.22 11.65 -6.48
CA PRO A 121 -11.55 12.78 -5.63
C PRO A 121 -12.09 12.40 -4.24
N ALA A 122 -12.73 11.23 -4.12
CA ALA A 122 -13.27 10.74 -2.86
C ALA A 122 -12.18 10.53 -1.79
N ALA A 123 -10.92 10.31 -2.19
CA ALA A 123 -9.78 10.19 -1.29
C ALA A 123 -9.28 11.54 -0.74
N HIS A 124 -9.71 12.66 -1.32
CA HIS A 124 -9.18 14.01 -1.01
C HIS A 124 -10.19 14.88 -0.27
N ARG A 125 -10.70 14.38 0.86
CA ARG A 125 -11.71 15.06 1.69
C ARG A 125 -11.18 15.55 3.05
N ALA A 126 -9.92 15.26 3.37
CA ALA A 126 -9.32 15.72 4.62
C ALA A 126 -9.21 17.25 4.66
N THR A 127 -9.40 17.83 5.85
CA THR A 127 -9.29 19.28 6.09
C THR A 127 -7.85 19.73 6.29
N GLU A 128 -6.97 18.81 6.67
CA GLU A 128 -5.54 19.04 6.83
C GLU A 128 -4.75 18.39 5.70
N PRO A 129 -3.67 19.02 5.23
CA PRO A 129 -2.88 18.47 4.15
C PRO A 129 -2.09 17.24 4.59
N VAL A 130 -1.84 16.36 3.62
CA VAL A 130 -1.19 15.06 3.80
C VAL A 130 0.14 15.15 4.53
N TYR A 131 0.95 16.19 4.26
CA TYR A 131 2.26 16.32 4.90
C TYR A 131 2.18 16.54 6.42
N ARG A 132 1.04 17.06 6.93
CA ARG A 132 0.79 17.19 8.38
C ARG A 132 0.18 15.92 8.96
N THR A 133 -0.84 15.38 8.28
CA THR A 133 -1.59 14.21 8.79
C THR A 133 -0.78 12.93 8.74
N LEU A 134 0.20 12.83 7.83
CA LEU A 134 1.12 11.69 7.69
C LEU A 134 2.56 12.02 8.14
N ALA A 135 2.71 12.95 9.10
CA ALA A 135 4.02 13.39 9.58
C ALA A 135 4.87 12.22 10.10
N THR A 136 4.25 11.25 10.78
CA THR A 136 4.96 10.09 11.35
C THR A 136 5.49 9.16 10.27
N GLU A 137 4.69 8.85 9.27
CA GLU A 137 5.02 7.97 8.15
C GLU A 137 6.08 8.63 7.26
N LEU A 138 5.91 9.91 6.94
CA LEU A 138 6.89 10.67 6.15
C LEU A 138 8.22 10.80 6.90
N THR A 139 8.20 11.02 8.21
CA THR A 139 9.41 11.02 9.04
C THR A 139 10.08 9.66 9.05
N ALA A 140 9.32 8.56 9.12
CA ALA A 140 9.87 7.21 9.06
C ALA A 140 10.54 6.92 7.71
N LEU A 141 9.99 7.43 6.59
CA LEU A 141 10.54 7.21 5.24
C LEU A 141 11.74 8.11 4.91
N MET A 142 11.70 9.37 5.35
CA MET A 142 12.65 10.42 4.95
C MET A 142 13.70 10.72 6.02
N GLY A 143 13.47 10.28 7.26
CA GLY A 143 14.19 10.75 8.44
C GLY A 143 13.75 12.15 8.88
N PRO A 144 14.08 12.55 10.13
CA PRO A 144 13.63 13.84 10.69
C PRO A 144 14.08 15.07 9.89
N ALA A 145 15.32 15.07 9.38
CA ALA A 145 15.85 16.18 8.60
C ALA A 145 15.17 16.31 7.23
N GLY A 146 14.88 15.17 6.57
CA GLY A 146 14.17 15.15 5.29
C GLY A 146 12.73 15.65 5.44
N TYR A 147 12.02 15.16 6.46
CA TYR A 147 10.67 15.63 6.77
C TYR A 147 10.64 17.12 7.10
N ALA A 148 11.61 17.64 7.87
CA ALA A 148 11.68 19.06 8.18
C ALA A 148 11.78 19.95 6.92
N GLN A 149 12.54 19.51 5.89
CA GLN A 149 12.60 20.23 4.62
C GLN A 149 11.29 20.17 3.84
N LEU A 150 10.64 19.00 3.79
CA LEU A 150 9.33 18.85 3.17
C LEU A 150 8.30 19.76 3.84
N ALA A 151 8.20 19.71 5.17
CA ALA A 151 7.24 20.49 5.93
C ALA A 151 7.44 22.00 5.75
N ARG A 152 8.70 22.46 5.70
CA ARG A 152 9.03 23.87 5.40
C ARG A 152 8.51 24.28 4.02
N HIS A 153 8.83 23.51 2.98
CA HIS A 153 8.40 23.83 1.62
C HIS A 153 6.88 23.80 1.45
N CYS A 154 6.20 22.82 2.06
CA CYS A 154 4.73 22.77 2.03
C CYS A 154 4.11 23.97 2.75
N ALA A 155 4.65 24.37 3.91
CA ALA A 155 4.18 25.55 4.63
C ALA A 155 4.38 26.85 3.83
N GLU A 156 5.50 26.98 3.10
CA GLU A 156 5.74 28.11 2.19
C GLU A 156 4.70 28.16 1.06
N ILE A 157 4.38 27.00 0.46
CA ILE A 157 3.37 26.90 -0.61
C ILE A 157 1.97 27.28 -0.09
N GLU A 158 1.60 26.81 1.10
CA GLU A 158 0.31 27.17 1.72
C GLU A 158 0.24 28.66 2.06
N ALA A 159 1.31 29.23 2.62
CA ALA A 159 1.38 30.65 2.93
C ALA A 159 1.28 31.53 1.67
N ALA A 160 1.80 31.05 0.54
CA ALA A 160 1.71 31.73 -0.75
C ALA A 160 0.30 31.65 -1.39
N ALA A 161 -0.62 30.84 -0.85
CA ALA A 161 -1.99 30.66 -1.33
C ALA A 161 -2.09 30.41 -2.85
N LEU A 162 -1.14 29.64 -3.39
CA LEU A 162 -1.06 29.41 -4.83
C LEU A 162 -2.28 28.61 -5.33
N PRO A 163 -2.77 28.84 -6.57
CA PRO A 163 -3.89 28.09 -7.16
C PRO A 163 -3.62 26.58 -7.34
N LEU A 164 -2.40 26.11 -7.04
CA LEU A 164 -1.91 24.75 -7.29
C LEU A 164 -2.14 23.77 -6.13
N VAL A 165 -2.76 24.19 -5.03
CA VAL A 165 -2.87 23.38 -3.80
C VAL A 165 -3.92 22.24 -3.91
N GLY A 166 -4.75 22.22 -4.95
CA GLY A 166 -5.73 21.15 -5.17
C GLY A 166 -5.15 19.90 -5.84
N HIS A 167 -5.47 18.71 -5.31
CA HIS A 167 -5.05 17.44 -5.91
C HIS A 167 -5.51 17.32 -7.38
N PRO A 168 -4.67 16.84 -8.32
CA PRO A 168 -5.02 16.72 -9.74
C PRO A 168 -6.34 15.97 -9.99
N ALA A 169 -6.57 14.86 -9.29
CA ALA A 169 -7.83 14.11 -9.39
C ALA A 169 -9.05 14.95 -8.98
N THR A 170 -8.93 15.77 -7.93
CA THR A 170 -10.02 16.65 -7.47
C THR A 170 -10.30 17.76 -8.49
N ARG A 171 -9.24 18.36 -9.04
CA ARG A 171 -9.37 19.39 -10.08
C ARG A 171 -10.02 18.84 -11.35
N ALA A 172 -9.55 17.69 -11.84
CA ALA A 172 -10.13 17.04 -13.02
C ALA A 172 -11.63 16.73 -12.84
N ALA A 173 -12.04 16.31 -11.64
CA ALA A 173 -13.46 16.08 -11.35
C ALA A 173 -14.28 17.37 -11.30
N GLN A 174 -13.72 18.47 -10.78
CA GLN A 174 -14.38 19.79 -10.80
C GLN A 174 -14.56 20.30 -12.24
N ASP A 175 -13.55 20.14 -13.09
CA ASP A 175 -13.62 20.54 -14.50
C ASP A 175 -14.70 19.75 -15.26
N LEU A 176 -14.81 18.44 -15.01
CA LEU A 176 -15.89 17.62 -15.61
C LEU A 176 -17.30 18.05 -15.18
N LEU A 177 -17.46 18.60 -13.97
CA LEU A 177 -18.75 19.09 -13.49
C LEU A 177 -19.08 20.48 -14.06
N SER A 178 -18.07 21.35 -14.22
CA SER A 178 -18.26 22.71 -14.73
C SER A 178 -18.63 22.74 -16.22
N HIS A 179 -18.23 21.74 -17.00
CA HIS A 179 -18.57 21.61 -18.43
C HIS A 179 -19.90 20.88 -18.70
N ARG A 180 -20.60 20.40 -17.66
CA ARG A 180 -21.92 19.74 -17.77
C ARG A 180 -23.09 20.65 -17.39
N SER A 181 -22.82 21.93 -17.14
CA SER A 181 -23.79 23.00 -16.85
C SER A 181 -24.02 23.87 -18.08
#